data_AF-A0A5N5LVN1-F1
#
_entry.id   AF-A0A5N5LVN1-F1
#
_cell.length_a   1.000
_cell.length_b   1.000
_cell.length_c   1.000
_cell.angle_alpha   90.00
_cell.angle_beta   90.00
_cell.angle_gamma   90.00
#
_symmetry.space_group_name_H-M   'P 1'
#
loop_
_entity.id
_entity.type
_entity.pdbx_description
1 polymer ?
#
loop_
_entity_poly.entity_id
_entity_poly.type
_entity_poly.pdbx_seq_one_letter_code
_entity_poly.pdbx_strand_id
1 'polypeptide(L)'
;MLFHWLKMEKGTEKMGVRKVIEVLVEDGARFDPRAYSQDGPEQLGHSDKVIGKCLKDLKVESLDWRRLDIPTDVIVEAAGSSLKKLRLYCSGLQAVLQSWADQKGLVRLQELEKVHVEINQGLESLETIKQYGEQFKAGLELASKLARESSPDEAVRKKGPLSVTWDPVRRRKLAGLESSASKLKDVGEQGFAEQDWLKCMDEFCDIVELLGPGTPKPGSRPIRVALVDDGVKTSYASLDNNIGAGRAGWPPVELNADATDKENPRSTRSEHYRNYNSSTTGHGTVMAYYLRRICPSVKFYVAKLEPEPQRHEIDGEREKVTFSIESAAQAIEWAVENEVDIISMSWAINKENVTKSAQETMLRTALRKAVAKDILLFCANPDKGADIDGNNTYPWLLQEPDTKEPIFMFCIGAATQEKVRWSKISPKDDSCHYFLPGVDLGIQVESTSRKNTDDPPKWWHKYSGSSLSCALAAGLAATILHCALISGEVAINDAKWKWLRTAQGMRNAFTRIQLEGTTNSLAPANNTSKWLPVRNLFGSVAKKFVKTRLEAQPALIRKELVQALLFGMPEAPAPVLTEEVEEPLPAPLSRRGTRMHQAPDEGESEW
;
A
#
# COMPACT_ATOMS: atom_id res chain seq x y z
N MET A 1 5.18 34.77 27.41
CA MET A 1 5.59 36.10 26.90
C MET A 1 4.36 37.00 26.83
N LEU A 2 4.45 38.25 27.31
CA LEU A 2 3.43 39.28 27.11
C LEU A 2 4.10 40.44 26.38
N PHE A 3 3.64 40.81 25.18
CA PHE A 3 4.26 41.86 24.34
C PHE A 3 3.97 43.28 24.85
N HIS A 4 4.25 43.54 26.13
CA HIS A 4 4.00 44.85 26.73
C HIS A 4 4.68 45.97 25.95
N TRP A 5 5.88 45.73 25.41
CA TRP A 5 6.63 46.71 24.60
C TRP A 5 5.90 47.19 23.34
N LEU A 6 5.02 46.36 22.73
CA LEU A 6 4.20 46.80 21.59
C LEU A 6 3.12 47.80 22.01
N LYS A 7 2.72 47.77 23.28
CA LYS A 7 1.65 48.56 23.88
C LYS A 7 2.17 49.72 24.75
N MET A 8 3.48 49.82 24.97
CA MET A 8 4.08 50.85 25.82
C MET A 8 3.98 52.23 25.17
N GLU A 9 3.49 53.20 25.95
CA GLU A 9 3.63 54.62 25.66
C GLU A 9 5.00 55.08 26.20
N LYS A 10 5.92 55.52 25.34
CA LYS A 10 7.17 56.18 25.77
C LYS A 10 6.90 57.68 25.92
N GLY A 11 6.77 58.15 27.16
CA GLY A 11 6.58 59.57 27.46
C GLY A 11 5.20 60.10 27.06
N THR A 12 5.11 61.37 26.64
CA THR A 12 3.86 62.06 26.28
C THR A 12 3.36 61.76 24.86
N GLU A 13 4.06 60.93 24.09
CA GLU A 13 3.67 60.57 22.72
C GLU A 13 3.12 59.14 22.65
N LYS A 14 1.88 58.99 22.16
CA LYS A 14 1.22 57.69 21.94
C LYS A 14 1.82 56.94 20.75
N MET A 15 3.04 56.41 20.91
CA MET A 15 3.75 55.62 19.88
C MET A 15 3.48 54.10 19.91
N GLY A 16 2.54 53.62 20.76
CA GLY A 16 2.19 52.20 20.81
C GLY A 16 1.58 51.68 19.50
N VAL A 17 1.88 50.43 19.14
CA VAL A 17 1.35 49.77 17.93
C VAL A 17 -0.16 49.61 18.06
N ARG A 18 -0.92 50.20 17.13
CA ARG A 18 -2.40 50.17 17.12
C ARG A 18 -2.98 49.15 16.15
N LYS A 19 -2.15 48.63 15.24
CA LYS A 19 -2.56 47.73 14.16
C LYS A 19 -1.41 46.76 13.83
N VAL A 20 -1.73 45.47 13.76
CA VAL A 20 -0.82 44.43 13.30
C VAL A 20 -1.41 43.78 12.06
N ILE A 21 -0.63 43.74 10.98
CA ILE A 21 -1.10 43.22 9.69
C ILE A 21 -1.17 41.69 9.74
N GLU A 22 -0.17 41.05 10.33
CA GLU A 22 -0.07 39.60 10.37
C GLU A 22 0.54 39.12 11.69
N VAL A 23 -0.08 38.08 12.26
CA VAL A 23 0.40 37.40 13.45
C VAL A 23 0.51 35.92 13.12
N LEU A 24 1.72 35.39 13.32
CA LEU A 24 2.02 33.97 13.28
C LEU A 24 2.31 33.49 14.71
N VAL A 25 1.54 32.51 15.18
CA VAL A 25 1.78 31.85 16.48
C VAL A 25 2.14 30.40 16.19
N GLU A 26 3.38 30.01 16.51
CA GLU A 26 3.83 28.62 16.40
C GLU A 26 3.54 27.88 17.70
N ASP A 27 2.49 27.05 17.70
CA ASP A 27 1.99 26.28 18.84
C ASP A 27 1.89 24.77 18.53
N GLY A 28 2.73 24.31 17.59
CA GLY A 28 2.94 22.88 17.35
C GLY A 28 1.94 22.18 16.43
N ALA A 29 0.94 22.87 15.87
CA ALA A 29 0.04 22.26 14.87
C ALA A 29 0.78 21.73 13.63
N ARG A 30 1.99 22.26 13.37
CA ARG A 30 2.86 21.79 12.31
C ARG A 30 4.05 20.97 12.79
N PHE A 31 3.97 20.22 13.90
CA PHE A 31 5.00 19.30 14.42
C PHE A 31 6.27 19.19 13.56
N ASP A 32 7.33 19.91 13.95
CA ASP A 32 8.68 19.74 13.42
C ASP A 32 9.50 18.93 14.43
N PRO A 33 9.73 17.62 14.19
CA PRO A 33 10.53 16.79 15.08
C PRO A 33 12.01 17.22 15.17
N ARG A 34 12.47 18.19 14.35
CA ARG A 34 13.84 18.73 14.41
C ARG A 34 14.01 19.93 15.34
N ALA A 35 12.91 20.51 15.85
CA ALA A 35 12.98 21.64 16.78
C ALA A 35 13.42 21.25 18.20
N TYR A 36 13.48 19.95 18.48
CA TYR A 36 14.08 19.40 19.69
C TYR A 36 15.56 19.07 19.45
N SER A 37 16.44 20.02 19.80
CA SER A 37 17.76 19.61 20.28
C SER A 37 17.55 18.84 21.60
N GLN A 38 18.36 17.81 21.83
CA GLN A 38 18.30 16.98 23.06
C GLN A 38 18.53 17.79 24.37
N ASP A 39 18.80 19.09 24.28
CA ASP A 39 19.07 19.99 25.41
C ASP A 39 18.21 21.28 25.40
N GLY A 40 17.16 21.37 24.57
CA GLY A 40 16.28 22.56 24.49
C GLY A 40 15.00 22.44 25.34
N PRO A 41 14.50 23.51 25.97
CA PRO A 41 13.22 23.48 26.69
C PRO A 41 12.09 23.11 25.72
N GLU A 42 11.24 22.15 26.11
CA GLU A 42 10.04 21.77 25.39
C GLU A 42 9.29 23.01 24.91
N GLN A 43 9.03 23.09 23.59
CA GLN A 43 8.27 24.20 23.02
C GLN A 43 6.78 23.98 23.36
N LEU A 44 6.42 24.21 24.62
CA LEU A 44 5.07 24.12 25.13
C LEU A 44 4.20 25.17 24.44
N GLY A 45 3.07 24.74 23.88
CA GLY A 45 2.10 25.63 23.25
C GLY A 45 1.59 26.70 24.22
N HIS A 46 1.27 27.89 23.70
CA HIS A 46 0.76 28.98 24.51
C HIS A 46 -0.68 28.72 24.96
N SER A 47 -1.01 29.15 26.18
CA SER A 47 -2.40 29.12 26.67
C SER A 47 -3.26 30.21 26.02
N ASP A 48 -4.56 29.94 25.90
CA ASP A 48 -5.56 30.86 25.33
C ASP A 48 -5.49 32.26 25.95
N LYS A 49 -5.39 32.28 27.29
CA LYS A 49 -5.33 33.51 28.08
C LYS A 49 -4.10 34.35 27.76
N VAL A 50 -2.97 33.73 27.43
CA VAL A 50 -1.73 34.45 27.11
C VAL A 50 -1.81 35.07 25.73
N ILE A 51 -2.22 34.31 24.71
CA ILE A 51 -2.35 34.82 23.34
C ILE A 51 -3.47 35.88 23.26
N GLY A 52 -4.61 35.64 23.89
CA GLY A 52 -5.69 36.63 23.97
C GLY A 52 -5.21 37.97 24.53
N LYS A 53 -4.48 37.96 25.66
CA LYS A 53 -3.88 39.18 26.23
C LYS A 53 -2.85 39.85 25.31
N CYS A 54 -2.08 39.05 24.57
CA CYS A 54 -1.07 39.55 23.65
C CYS A 54 -1.70 40.32 22.48
N LEU A 55 -2.74 39.75 21.87
CA LEU A 55 -3.35 40.29 20.64
C LEU A 55 -4.42 41.35 20.90
N LYS A 56 -4.96 41.40 22.12
CA LYS A 56 -5.94 42.41 22.53
C LYS A 56 -5.50 43.83 22.14
N ASP A 57 -6.42 44.62 21.59
CA ASP A 57 -6.24 46.03 21.19
C ASP A 57 -5.27 46.28 20.01
N LEU A 58 -4.71 45.24 19.38
CA LEU A 58 -3.75 45.38 18.27
C LEU A 58 -4.37 45.33 16.87
N LYS A 59 -5.71 45.31 16.75
CA LYS A 59 -6.46 45.29 15.48
C LYS A 59 -5.83 44.36 14.41
N VAL A 60 -5.67 43.08 14.75
CA VAL A 60 -5.02 42.09 13.90
C VAL A 60 -5.83 41.87 12.62
N GLU A 61 -5.19 41.91 11.45
CA GLU A 61 -5.85 41.66 10.15
C GLU A 61 -5.67 40.23 9.63
N SER A 62 -4.54 39.58 9.92
CA SER A 62 -4.26 38.20 9.52
C SER A 62 -3.73 37.40 10.71
N LEU A 63 -4.34 36.25 10.98
CA LEU A 63 -3.95 35.34 12.06
C LEU A 63 -3.69 33.94 11.51
N ASP A 64 -2.45 33.47 11.68
CA ASP A 64 -2.05 32.08 11.51
C ASP A 64 -1.64 31.53 12.88
N TRP A 65 -2.59 30.94 13.60
CA TRP A 65 -2.34 30.32 14.89
C TRP A 65 -2.20 28.81 14.69
N ARG A 66 -0.95 28.35 14.67
CA ARG A 66 -0.56 26.95 14.46
C ARG A 66 -0.79 26.12 15.72
N ARG A 67 -2.04 26.04 16.15
CA ARG A 67 -2.51 25.12 17.18
C ARG A 67 -3.72 24.36 16.66
N LEU A 68 -3.81 23.07 17.00
CA LEU A 68 -4.95 22.25 16.61
C LEU A 68 -6.20 22.66 17.39
N ASP A 69 -7.33 22.62 16.71
CA ASP A 69 -8.68 22.67 17.29
C ASP A 69 -8.94 23.87 18.21
N ILE A 70 -8.46 25.05 17.81
CA ILE A 70 -8.67 26.28 18.57
C ILE A 70 -10.18 26.58 18.65
N PRO A 71 -10.74 26.77 19.86
CA PRO A 71 -12.14 27.15 20.02
C PRO A 71 -12.44 28.51 19.38
N THR A 72 -13.61 28.66 18.75
CA THR A 72 -14.04 29.92 18.12
C THR A 72 -13.96 31.11 19.07
N ASP A 73 -14.41 30.95 20.32
CA ASP A 73 -14.42 32.03 21.31
C ASP A 73 -13.02 32.60 21.57
N VAL A 74 -12.01 31.73 21.58
CA VAL A 74 -10.61 32.13 21.76
C VAL A 74 -10.12 32.96 20.58
N ILE A 75 -10.49 32.58 19.34
CA ILE A 75 -10.15 33.34 18.13
C ILE A 75 -10.81 34.72 18.16
N VAL A 76 -12.10 34.77 18.50
CA VAL A 76 -12.86 36.02 18.56
C VAL A 76 -12.35 36.94 19.66
N GLU A 77 -12.03 36.41 20.84
CA GLU A 77 -11.44 37.19 21.94
C GLU A 77 -10.05 37.72 21.59
N ALA A 78 -9.22 36.90 20.93
CA ALA A 78 -7.83 37.26 20.64
C ALA A 78 -7.70 38.25 19.47
N ALA A 79 -8.35 38.00 18.35
CA ALA A 79 -8.18 38.81 17.13
C ALA A 79 -9.19 39.96 17.02
N GLY A 80 -10.35 39.83 17.67
CA GLY A 80 -11.42 40.82 17.59
C GLY A 80 -12.05 40.94 16.20
N SER A 81 -12.84 42.00 16.00
CA SER A 81 -13.64 42.19 14.78
C SER A 81 -12.84 42.61 13.55
N SER A 82 -11.56 42.98 13.67
CA SER A 82 -10.73 43.48 12.57
C SER A 82 -10.10 42.40 11.69
N LEU A 83 -10.30 41.13 12.03
CA LEU A 83 -9.64 40.01 11.38
C LEU A 83 -10.22 39.77 9.98
N LYS A 84 -9.36 39.79 8.95
CA LYS A 84 -9.72 39.60 7.54
C LYS A 84 -9.29 38.24 7.00
N LYS A 85 -8.16 37.71 7.47
CA LYS A 85 -7.60 36.43 7.04
C LYS A 85 -7.34 35.54 8.24
N LEU A 86 -7.81 34.30 8.17
CA LEU A 86 -7.66 33.33 9.25
C LEU A 86 -7.15 32.00 8.68
N ARG A 87 -6.08 31.49 9.28
CA ARG A 87 -5.56 30.14 9.02
C ARG A 87 -5.73 29.28 10.26
N LEU A 88 -6.40 28.13 10.10
CA LEU A 88 -6.72 27.18 11.17
C LEU A 88 -6.18 25.79 10.87
N TYR A 89 -6.05 25.00 11.92
CA TYR A 89 -5.56 23.64 11.87
C TYR A 89 -6.52 22.75 12.66
N CYS A 90 -7.12 21.77 11.99
CA CYS A 90 -8.04 20.82 12.59
C CYS A 90 -7.34 19.47 12.75
N SER A 91 -7.56 18.79 13.88
CA SER A 91 -7.05 17.43 14.11
C SER A 91 -7.73 16.36 13.25
N GLY A 92 -8.82 16.70 12.57
CA GLY A 92 -9.70 15.79 11.82
C GLY A 92 -11.06 15.58 12.48
N LEU A 93 -11.29 16.17 13.67
CA LEU A 93 -12.56 16.09 14.38
C LEU A 93 -13.67 16.89 13.67
N GLN A 94 -14.69 16.20 13.17
CA GLN A 94 -15.85 16.82 12.52
C GLN A 94 -16.54 17.88 13.41
N ALA A 95 -16.64 17.62 14.71
CA ALA A 95 -17.27 18.53 15.67
C ALA A 95 -16.59 19.91 15.71
N VAL A 96 -15.26 19.96 15.53
CA VAL A 96 -14.51 21.22 15.50
C VAL A 96 -14.87 22.02 14.25
N LEU A 97 -14.87 21.37 13.09
CA LEU A 97 -15.28 21.99 11.82
C LEU A 97 -16.72 22.50 11.88
N GLN A 98 -17.64 21.71 12.44
CA GLN A 98 -19.02 22.12 12.67
C GLN A 98 -19.10 23.33 13.60
N SER A 99 -18.34 23.34 14.70
CA SER A 99 -18.31 24.47 15.64
C SER A 99 -17.81 25.78 15.01
N TRP A 100 -16.90 25.69 14.04
CA TRP A 100 -16.39 26.85 13.31
C TRP A 100 -17.40 27.37 12.28
N ALA A 101 -18.13 26.46 11.60
CA ALA A 101 -19.17 26.77 10.63
C ALA A 101 -20.52 27.17 11.26
N ASP A 102 -20.70 26.96 12.57
CA ASP A 102 -21.93 27.29 13.29
C ASP A 102 -22.27 28.80 13.24
N GLN A 103 -23.53 29.15 13.44
CA GLN A 103 -24.00 30.54 13.49
C GLN A 103 -23.36 31.35 14.63
N LYS A 104 -22.97 30.69 15.73
CA LYS A 104 -22.19 31.27 16.84
C LYS A 104 -20.68 31.09 16.67
N GLY A 105 -20.26 30.50 15.55
CA GLY A 105 -18.89 30.21 15.15
C GLY A 105 -18.16 31.43 14.55
N LEU A 106 -17.37 31.17 13.50
CA LEU A 106 -16.48 32.17 12.88
C LEU A 106 -17.24 33.33 12.21
N VAL A 107 -18.53 33.15 11.95
CA VAL A 107 -19.42 34.17 11.39
C VAL A 107 -19.47 35.46 12.22
N ARG A 108 -19.12 35.39 13.51
CA ARG A 108 -18.99 36.56 14.39
C ARG A 108 -17.89 37.54 13.97
N LEU A 109 -16.94 37.10 13.15
CA LEU A 109 -15.85 37.93 12.62
C LEU A 109 -16.32 38.67 11.37
N GLN A 110 -16.93 39.84 11.56
CA GLN A 110 -17.61 40.60 10.48
C GLN A 110 -16.67 41.13 9.38
N GLU A 111 -15.38 41.28 9.67
CA GLU A 111 -14.36 41.68 8.68
C GLU A 111 -13.74 40.50 7.93
N LEU A 112 -14.13 39.25 8.24
CA LEU A 112 -13.47 38.07 7.69
C LEU A 112 -13.77 37.91 6.18
N GLU A 113 -12.70 37.83 5.40
CA GLU A 113 -12.71 37.71 3.95
C GLU A 113 -12.17 36.35 3.47
N LYS A 114 -11.20 35.77 4.20
CA LYS A 114 -10.55 34.51 3.82
C LYS A 114 -10.37 33.60 5.03
N VAL A 115 -10.81 32.36 4.89
CA VAL A 115 -10.52 31.28 5.84
C VAL A 115 -9.82 30.16 5.10
N HIS A 116 -8.69 29.72 5.65
CA HIS A 116 -7.99 28.54 5.19
C HIS A 116 -7.86 27.53 6.33
N VAL A 117 -8.24 26.27 6.09
CA VAL A 117 -8.17 25.22 7.11
C VAL A 117 -7.30 24.07 6.63
N GLU A 118 -6.28 23.73 7.41
CA GLU A 118 -5.52 22.49 7.25
C GLU A 118 -6.19 21.40 8.11
N ILE A 119 -6.76 20.38 7.46
CA ILE A 119 -7.50 19.31 8.14
C ILE A 119 -6.62 18.08 8.21
N ASN A 120 -6.12 17.76 9.40
CA ASN A 120 -5.35 16.54 9.63
C ASN A 120 -6.25 15.31 9.44
N GLN A 121 -5.72 14.29 8.77
CA GLN A 121 -6.48 13.07 8.53
C GLN A 121 -6.85 12.33 9.82
N GLY A 122 -6.01 12.40 10.85
CA GLY A 122 -6.24 11.68 12.10
C GLY A 122 -6.38 10.17 11.90
N LEU A 123 -7.49 9.61 12.40
CA LEU A 123 -7.90 8.20 12.23
C LEU A 123 -8.91 7.99 11.08
N GLU A 124 -9.40 9.07 10.48
CA GLU A 124 -10.44 9.03 9.47
C GLU A 124 -9.89 8.67 8.08
N SER A 125 -10.77 8.17 7.21
CA SER A 125 -10.41 7.95 5.81
C SER A 125 -10.22 9.29 5.08
N LEU A 126 -9.40 9.33 4.03
CA LEU A 126 -9.26 10.54 3.21
C LEU A 126 -10.58 10.95 2.55
N GLU A 127 -11.45 9.99 2.22
CA GLU A 127 -12.77 10.27 1.68
C GLU A 127 -13.64 10.99 2.71
N THR A 128 -13.65 10.49 3.95
CA THR A 128 -14.34 11.11 5.08
C THR A 128 -13.84 12.53 5.32
N ILE A 129 -12.53 12.74 5.31
CA ILE A 129 -11.93 14.08 5.49
C ILE A 129 -12.34 15.04 4.37
N LYS A 130 -12.40 14.55 3.12
CA LYS A 130 -12.90 15.36 2.01
C LYS A 130 -14.36 15.75 2.22
N GLN A 131 -15.20 14.82 2.65
CA GLN A 131 -16.60 15.10 2.96
C GLN A 131 -16.72 16.15 4.09
N TYR A 132 -15.92 16.02 5.15
CA TYR A 132 -15.90 17.01 6.25
C TYR A 132 -15.44 18.40 5.78
N GLY A 133 -14.41 18.47 4.95
CA GLY A 133 -13.91 19.73 4.38
C GLY A 133 -14.94 20.42 3.50
N GLU A 134 -15.61 19.68 2.61
CA GLU A 134 -16.67 20.24 1.75
C GLU A 134 -17.89 20.68 2.55
N GLN A 135 -18.33 19.88 3.55
CA GLN A 135 -19.43 20.26 4.44
C GLN A 135 -19.11 21.54 5.23
N PHE A 136 -17.88 21.63 5.76
CA PHE A 136 -17.40 22.82 6.45
C PHE A 136 -17.43 24.06 5.55
N LYS A 137 -16.88 23.93 4.34
CA LYS A 137 -16.82 25.01 3.36
C LYS A 137 -18.22 25.52 3.03
N ALA A 138 -19.12 24.62 2.63
CA ALA A 138 -20.49 24.97 2.27
C ALA A 138 -21.26 25.57 3.46
N GLY A 139 -21.09 25.00 4.66
CA GLY A 139 -21.73 25.47 5.88
C GLY A 139 -21.30 26.88 6.27
N LEU A 140 -19.98 27.15 6.28
CA LEU A 140 -19.45 28.45 6.67
C LEU A 140 -19.75 29.55 5.63
N GLU A 141 -19.67 29.23 4.33
CA GLU A 141 -20.05 30.17 3.26
C GLU A 141 -21.54 30.55 3.35
N LEU A 142 -22.42 29.57 3.59
CA LEU A 142 -23.86 29.81 3.77
C LEU A 142 -24.14 30.64 5.03
N ALA A 143 -23.55 30.26 6.16
CA ALA A 143 -23.76 30.95 7.43
C ALA A 143 -23.24 32.41 7.36
N SER A 144 -22.11 32.64 6.69
CA SER A 144 -21.57 33.98 6.44
C SER A 144 -22.49 34.82 5.55
N LYS A 145 -23.04 34.23 4.48
CA LYS A 145 -23.99 34.91 3.59
C LYS A 145 -25.24 35.38 4.36
N LEU A 146 -25.87 34.48 5.11
CA LEU A 146 -27.08 34.79 5.89
C LEU A 146 -26.82 35.89 6.92
N ALA A 147 -25.68 35.84 7.61
CA ALA A 147 -25.34 36.85 8.61
C ALA A 147 -25.07 38.24 8.00
N ARG A 148 -24.51 38.30 6.78
CA ARG A 148 -24.27 39.57 6.08
C ARG A 148 -25.55 40.19 5.56
N GLU A 149 -26.44 39.41 4.95
CA GLU A 149 -27.76 39.87 4.51
C GLU A 149 -28.58 40.42 5.69
N SER A 150 -28.48 39.77 6.85
CA SER A 150 -29.17 40.17 8.08
C SER A 150 -28.48 41.30 8.86
N SER A 151 -27.28 41.72 8.48
CA SER A 151 -26.50 42.71 9.24
C SER A 151 -27.15 44.09 9.17
N PRO A 152 -27.24 44.86 10.27
CA PRO A 152 -27.73 46.24 10.23
C PRO A 152 -26.72 47.22 9.60
N ASP A 153 -25.46 46.82 9.42
CA ASP A 153 -24.40 47.65 8.86
C ASP A 153 -24.34 47.50 7.32
N GLU A 154 -24.59 48.59 6.60
CA GLU A 154 -24.56 48.66 5.14
C GLU A 154 -23.15 48.34 4.57
N ALA A 155 -22.08 48.67 5.30
CA ALA A 155 -20.72 48.35 4.87
C ALA A 155 -20.47 46.84 4.89
N VAL A 156 -21.08 46.10 5.83
CA VAL A 156 -20.99 44.63 5.90
C VAL A 156 -21.81 43.97 4.79
N ARG A 157 -22.99 44.52 4.46
CA ARG A 157 -23.85 44.01 3.36
C ARG A 157 -23.16 44.11 1.98
N LYS A 158 -22.33 45.13 1.76
CA LYS A 158 -21.63 45.38 0.49
C LYS A 158 -20.33 44.56 0.31
N LYS A 159 -19.91 43.76 1.30
CA LYS A 159 -18.68 42.95 1.20
C LYS A 159 -18.86 41.73 0.30
N GLY A 160 -17.87 41.48 -0.57
CA GLY A 160 -17.80 40.30 -1.44
C GLY A 160 -17.71 38.98 -0.66
N PRO A 161 -18.06 37.83 -1.25
CA PRO A 161 -18.25 36.55 -0.56
C PRO A 161 -17.03 36.10 0.24
N LEU A 162 -17.26 35.41 1.36
CA LEU A 162 -16.19 34.79 2.15
C LEU A 162 -15.52 33.69 1.31
N SER A 163 -14.20 33.77 1.13
CA SER A 163 -13.42 32.74 0.45
C SER A 163 -13.00 31.69 1.46
N VAL A 164 -13.58 30.49 1.40
CA VAL A 164 -13.21 29.37 2.26
C VAL A 164 -12.46 28.31 1.45
N THR A 165 -11.23 28.02 1.88
CA THR A 165 -10.42 26.93 1.32
C THR A 165 -9.99 26.00 2.43
N TRP A 166 -9.74 24.75 2.07
CA TRP A 166 -9.25 23.76 3.00
C TRP A 166 -8.34 22.78 2.26
N ASP A 167 -7.35 22.26 2.97
CA ASP A 167 -6.43 21.26 2.46
C ASP A 167 -6.38 20.06 3.42
N PRO A 168 -6.50 18.81 2.92
CA PRO A 168 -6.29 17.63 3.75
C PRO A 168 -4.79 17.48 4.01
N VAL A 169 -4.41 17.58 5.28
CA VAL A 169 -3.06 17.26 5.73
C VAL A 169 -3.02 15.78 6.09
N ARG A 170 -2.50 14.98 5.15
CA ARG A 170 -2.20 13.57 5.43
C ARG A 170 -1.21 13.51 6.59
N ARG A 171 -1.33 12.48 7.45
CA ARG A 171 -0.35 12.21 8.50
C ARG A 171 1.05 12.33 7.88
N ARG A 172 1.83 13.31 8.33
CA ARG A 172 3.07 13.70 7.69
C ARG A 172 4.12 12.60 7.93
N LYS A 173 4.23 11.64 7.02
CA LYS A 173 5.53 10.97 6.75
C LYS A 173 6.49 11.89 5.96
N LEU A 174 6.01 13.07 5.57
CA LEU A 174 6.57 13.90 4.50
C LEU A 174 7.44 15.09 4.97
N ALA A 175 8.16 14.97 6.09
CA ALA A 175 9.24 15.93 6.43
C ALA A 175 10.63 15.42 5.97
N GLY A 176 10.68 14.40 5.10
CA GLY A 176 11.90 13.83 4.57
C GLY A 176 12.23 14.20 3.13
N LEU A 177 11.28 14.66 2.30
CA LEU A 177 11.49 14.64 0.85
C LEU A 177 12.58 15.60 0.31
N GLU A 178 12.84 16.74 0.96
CA GLU A 178 13.97 17.62 0.58
C GLU A 178 15.29 17.25 1.28
N SER A 179 15.22 16.48 2.37
CA SER A 179 16.40 15.99 3.10
C SER A 179 16.86 14.61 2.65
N SER A 180 16.01 13.83 1.97
CA SER A 180 16.30 12.45 1.57
C SER A 180 16.93 12.36 0.18
N ALA A 181 16.83 13.41 -0.65
CA ALA A 181 17.59 13.48 -1.88
C ALA A 181 19.06 13.88 -1.65
N SER A 182 19.40 14.46 -0.48
CA SER A 182 20.72 15.04 -0.21
C SER A 182 21.42 14.50 1.05
N LYS A 183 20.83 13.57 1.79
CA LYS A 183 21.55 12.79 2.79
C LYS A 183 21.52 11.32 2.41
N LEU A 184 22.62 10.86 1.83
CA LEU A 184 23.13 9.52 2.14
C LEU A 184 22.95 9.37 3.66
N LYS A 185 22.00 8.54 4.09
CA LYS A 185 21.85 8.17 5.51
C LYS A 185 23.09 7.38 5.87
N ASP A 186 24.17 8.09 6.19
CA ASP A 186 25.32 7.53 6.86
C ASP A 186 24.89 7.04 8.24
N VAL A 187 25.50 5.91 8.56
CA VAL A 187 25.53 5.13 9.79
C VAL A 187 24.96 5.83 11.04
N GLY A 188 23.89 5.25 11.60
CA GLY A 188 23.90 4.90 13.02
C GLY A 188 23.51 5.94 14.08
N GLU A 189 22.39 6.66 13.94
CA GLU A 189 21.75 7.29 15.11
C GLU A 189 20.68 6.40 15.78
N GLN A 190 20.34 5.24 15.18
CA GLN A 190 19.23 4.36 15.62
C GLN A 190 19.63 2.88 15.81
N GLY A 191 20.92 2.55 15.82
CA GLY A 191 21.41 1.18 16.05
C GLY A 191 21.13 0.15 14.94
N PHE A 192 20.39 0.52 13.87
CA PHE A 192 20.12 -0.32 12.70
C PHE A 192 20.23 0.50 11.40
N ALA A 193 21.10 0.07 10.48
CA ALA A 193 21.22 0.65 9.15
C ALA A 193 20.30 -0.10 8.19
N GLU A 194 19.18 0.51 7.82
CA GLU A 194 18.22 -0.12 6.92
C GLU A 194 18.72 -0.15 5.46
N GLN A 195 18.45 -1.27 4.78
CA GLN A 195 18.96 -1.52 3.43
C GLN A 195 18.40 -0.55 2.39
N ASP A 196 19.24 -0.13 1.45
CA ASP A 196 18.91 0.81 0.36
C ASP A 196 17.72 0.37 -0.49
N TRP A 197 17.61 -0.94 -0.73
CA TRP A 197 16.52 -1.55 -1.51
C TRP A 197 15.15 -1.29 -0.86
N LEU A 198 15.05 -1.47 0.46
CA LEU A 198 13.80 -1.25 1.20
C LEU A 198 13.43 0.23 1.23
N LYS A 199 14.42 1.12 1.46
CA LYS A 199 14.22 2.58 1.42
C LYS A 199 13.66 3.04 0.08
N CYS A 200 14.20 2.51 -1.02
CA CYS A 200 13.70 2.83 -2.36
C CYS A 200 12.22 2.43 -2.53
N MET A 201 11.84 1.24 -2.04
CA MET A 201 10.46 0.79 -2.16
C MET A 201 9.53 1.58 -1.24
N ASP A 202 9.95 1.97 -0.04
CA ASP A 202 9.16 2.85 0.82
C ASP A 202 8.89 4.20 0.16
N GLU A 203 9.93 4.84 -0.41
CA GLU A 203 9.82 6.11 -1.16
C GLU A 203 8.81 5.99 -2.31
N PHE A 204 8.87 4.88 -3.03
CA PHE A 204 7.94 4.60 -4.12
C PHE A 204 6.51 4.36 -3.62
N CYS A 205 6.33 3.59 -2.55
CA CYS A 205 5.02 3.30 -1.96
C CYS A 205 4.34 4.57 -1.46
N ASP A 206 5.07 5.45 -0.79
CA ASP A 206 4.55 6.75 -0.34
C ASP A 206 4.01 7.56 -1.52
N ILE A 207 4.66 7.49 -2.69
CA ILE A 207 4.22 8.16 -3.92
C ILE A 207 2.96 7.51 -4.50
N VAL A 208 2.92 6.18 -4.57
CA VAL A 208 1.75 5.44 -5.03
C VAL A 208 0.52 5.75 -4.17
N GLU A 209 0.68 5.82 -2.85
CA GLU A 209 -0.39 6.22 -1.93
C GLU A 209 -0.80 7.69 -2.13
N LEU A 210 0.16 8.60 -2.35
CA LEU A 210 -0.09 10.02 -2.62
C LEU A 210 -0.89 10.22 -3.92
N LEU A 211 -0.54 9.49 -4.97
CA LEU A 211 -1.23 9.51 -6.26
C LEU A 211 -2.70 9.11 -6.15
N GLY A 212 -3.05 8.35 -5.11
CA GLY A 212 -4.38 7.80 -4.88
C GLY A 212 -4.81 6.83 -5.99
N PRO A 213 -5.89 6.07 -5.76
CA PRO A 213 -6.59 5.46 -6.89
C PRO A 213 -7.03 6.61 -7.80
N GLY A 214 -6.82 6.50 -9.12
CA GLY A 214 -7.59 7.31 -10.06
C GLY A 214 -9.09 7.10 -9.82
N THR A 215 -9.97 7.82 -10.53
CA THR A 215 -11.42 7.53 -10.51
C THR A 215 -11.63 6.01 -10.57
N PRO A 216 -12.22 5.36 -9.55
CA PRO A 216 -12.32 3.92 -9.48
C PRO A 216 -12.99 3.42 -10.74
N LYS A 217 -12.26 2.70 -11.59
CA LYS A 217 -12.88 2.05 -12.73
C LYS A 217 -13.84 0.99 -12.17
N PRO A 218 -15.09 0.89 -12.69
CA PRO A 218 -16.00 -0.18 -12.30
C PRO A 218 -15.29 -1.54 -12.37
N GLY A 219 -15.33 -2.31 -11.29
CA GLY A 219 -14.67 -3.62 -11.20
C GLY A 219 -13.22 -3.63 -10.69
N SER A 220 -12.61 -2.49 -10.34
CA SER A 220 -11.29 -2.50 -9.69
C SER A 220 -11.37 -3.06 -8.27
N ARG A 221 -10.49 -4.01 -7.93
CA ARG A 221 -10.31 -4.52 -6.55
C ARG A 221 -8.84 -4.43 -6.12
N PRO A 222 -8.55 -4.44 -4.82
CA PRO A 222 -7.19 -4.62 -4.33
C PRO A 222 -6.54 -5.90 -4.86
N ILE A 223 -5.22 -5.91 -4.92
CA ILE A 223 -4.43 -7.11 -5.22
C ILE A 223 -4.56 -8.08 -4.06
N ARG A 224 -4.90 -9.32 -4.37
CA ARG A 224 -5.13 -10.39 -3.39
C ARG A 224 -3.91 -11.30 -3.36
N VAL A 225 -3.32 -11.47 -2.18
CA VAL A 225 -2.18 -12.36 -2.00
C VAL A 225 -2.53 -13.40 -0.94
N ALA A 226 -2.48 -14.68 -1.31
CA ALA A 226 -2.52 -15.74 -0.31
C ALA A 226 -1.16 -15.85 0.37
N LEU A 227 -1.19 -15.72 1.70
CA LEU A 227 -0.04 -16.00 2.54
C LEU A 227 -0.24 -17.37 3.17
N VAL A 228 0.44 -18.38 2.62
CA VAL A 228 0.43 -19.75 3.12
C VAL A 228 1.61 -19.88 4.08
N ASP A 229 1.35 -19.77 5.37
CA ASP A 229 2.38 -19.73 6.43
C ASP A 229 1.76 -20.10 7.77
N ASP A 230 2.44 -19.89 8.90
CA ASP A 230 1.97 -20.26 10.24
C ASP A 230 0.89 -19.34 10.85
N GLY A 231 0.24 -18.52 10.02
CA GLY A 231 -0.75 -17.50 10.40
C GLY A 231 -0.14 -16.11 10.61
N VAL A 232 -0.98 -15.13 10.99
CA VAL A 232 -0.56 -13.72 11.10
C VAL A 232 -1.14 -13.10 12.35
N LYS A 233 -0.31 -12.49 13.21
CA LYS A 233 -0.80 -11.61 14.28
C LYS A 233 -1.34 -10.33 13.64
N THR A 234 -2.63 -10.29 13.33
CA THR A 234 -3.23 -9.21 12.52
C THR A 234 -3.21 -7.86 13.20
N SER A 235 -3.21 -7.79 14.53
CA SER A 235 -3.09 -6.53 15.26
C SER A 235 -1.72 -5.86 15.13
N TYR A 236 -0.69 -6.61 14.73
CA TYR A 236 0.65 -6.07 14.58
C TYR A 236 0.71 -5.09 13.41
N ALA A 237 1.27 -3.89 13.64
CA ALA A 237 1.49 -2.88 12.60
C ALA A 237 0.27 -2.58 11.71
N SER A 238 -0.95 -2.70 12.27
CA SER A 238 -2.22 -2.53 11.56
C SER A 238 -2.37 -3.43 10.32
N LEU A 239 -1.88 -4.66 10.40
CA LEU A 239 -2.05 -5.69 9.36
C LEU A 239 -3.52 -6.12 9.18
N ASP A 240 -4.35 -5.91 10.20
CA ASP A 240 -5.80 -6.09 10.20
C ASP A 240 -6.48 -5.34 9.05
N ASN A 241 -6.05 -4.13 8.75
CA ASN A 241 -6.52 -3.34 7.61
C ASN A 241 -6.26 -4.01 6.25
N ASN A 242 -5.33 -4.95 6.19
CA ASN A 242 -4.93 -5.66 4.98
C ASN A 242 -5.49 -7.08 4.93
N ILE A 243 -6.23 -7.57 5.92
CA ILE A 243 -6.85 -8.91 5.84
C ILE A 243 -8.11 -8.84 4.97
N GLY A 244 -8.18 -9.71 3.95
CA GLY A 244 -9.38 -9.94 3.15
C GLY A 244 -10.17 -11.14 3.65
N ALA A 245 -9.47 -12.26 3.87
CA ALA A 245 -10.04 -13.47 4.46
C ALA A 245 -8.93 -14.30 5.12
N GLY A 246 -9.31 -15.30 5.90
CA GLY A 246 -8.37 -16.28 6.40
C GLY A 246 -9.02 -17.60 6.77
N ARG A 247 -8.21 -18.66 6.75
CA ARG A 247 -8.61 -20.02 7.11
C ARG A 247 -7.47 -20.72 7.82
N ALA A 248 -7.83 -21.58 8.76
CA ALA A 248 -6.93 -22.57 9.34
C ALA A 248 -7.74 -23.84 9.65
N GLY A 249 -7.12 -24.81 10.33
CA GLY A 249 -7.78 -26.04 10.72
C GLY A 249 -8.05 -26.96 9.53
N TRP A 250 -7.02 -27.14 8.68
CA TRP A 250 -7.08 -28.02 7.52
C TRP A 250 -7.41 -29.46 7.94
N PRO A 251 -8.50 -30.07 7.44
CA PRO A 251 -8.90 -31.42 7.84
C PRO A 251 -7.81 -32.42 7.47
N PRO A 252 -7.46 -33.37 8.36
CA PRO A 252 -6.62 -34.50 7.98
C PRO A 252 -7.24 -35.22 6.79
N VAL A 253 -6.43 -35.51 5.76
CA VAL A 253 -6.89 -36.33 4.64
C VAL A 253 -6.81 -37.79 5.08
N GLU A 254 -7.96 -38.48 5.12
CA GLU A 254 -8.04 -39.91 5.40
C GLU A 254 -7.43 -40.70 4.22
N LEU A 255 -6.11 -40.79 4.19
CA LEU A 255 -5.37 -41.48 3.14
C LEU A 255 -5.34 -43.02 3.32
N ASN A 256 -5.97 -43.56 4.37
CA ASN A 256 -6.12 -45.01 4.65
C ASN A 256 -7.39 -45.27 5.49
N ALA A 257 -8.32 -46.08 4.98
CA ALA A 257 -9.51 -46.55 5.71
C ALA A 257 -9.21 -47.72 6.69
N ASP A 258 -7.95 -48.15 6.80
CA ASP A 258 -7.55 -49.38 7.54
C ASP A 258 -6.72 -49.14 8.80
N ALA A 259 -6.60 -47.90 9.30
CA ALA A 259 -5.97 -47.66 10.60
C ALA A 259 -7.05 -47.63 11.70
N THR A 260 -7.23 -48.76 12.38
CA THR A 260 -8.12 -48.95 13.54
C THR A 260 -7.72 -48.18 14.82
N ASP A 261 -6.82 -47.20 14.75
CA ASP A 261 -6.48 -46.36 15.89
C ASP A 261 -7.50 -45.23 16.07
N LYS A 262 -8.72 -45.63 16.47
CA LYS A 262 -9.78 -44.72 16.95
C LYS A 262 -9.52 -44.14 18.35
N GLU A 263 -8.33 -44.36 18.92
CA GLU A 263 -7.98 -43.89 20.27
C GLU A 263 -6.61 -43.23 20.30
N ASN A 264 -6.46 -42.11 19.60
CA ASN A 264 -5.58 -41.06 20.10
C ASN A 264 -6.07 -39.70 19.62
N PRO A 265 -6.95 -39.01 20.38
CA PRO A 265 -7.23 -37.61 20.12
C PRO A 265 -5.95 -36.84 20.44
N ARG A 266 -5.02 -36.77 19.47
CA ARG A 266 -3.78 -36.01 19.59
C ARG A 266 -4.16 -34.56 19.86
N SER A 267 -4.12 -34.25 21.16
CA SER A 267 -4.05 -32.93 21.77
C SER A 267 -5.17 -31.97 21.38
N THR A 268 -6.00 -31.72 22.38
CA THR A 268 -6.74 -30.50 22.70
C THR A 268 -5.89 -29.22 22.62
N ARG A 269 -5.23 -28.96 21.48
CA ARG A 269 -4.64 -27.67 21.20
C ARG A 269 -5.82 -26.71 21.03
N SER A 270 -5.99 -25.84 22.04
CA SER A 270 -7.11 -24.90 22.20
C SER A 270 -7.55 -24.32 20.85
N GLU A 271 -8.86 -24.30 20.58
CA GLU A 271 -9.45 -23.71 19.36
C GLU A 271 -8.93 -22.29 19.08
N HIS A 272 -8.51 -21.55 20.11
CA HIS A 272 -7.92 -20.22 19.97
C HIS A 272 -6.61 -20.20 19.18
N TYR A 273 -5.82 -21.29 19.18
CA TYR A 273 -4.57 -21.39 18.41
C TYR A 273 -4.79 -21.80 16.94
N ARG A 274 -6.01 -22.20 16.58
CA ARG A 274 -6.40 -22.56 15.20
C ARG A 274 -6.96 -21.37 14.42
N ASN A 275 -6.86 -20.15 14.93
CA ASN A 275 -7.31 -18.98 14.17
C ASN A 275 -6.18 -18.44 13.30
N TYR A 276 -6.50 -18.14 12.04
CA TYR A 276 -5.56 -17.57 11.07
C TYR A 276 -4.95 -16.23 11.53
N ASN A 277 -5.67 -15.51 12.41
CA ASN A 277 -5.27 -14.21 12.96
C ASN A 277 -4.29 -14.30 14.15
N SER A 278 -3.67 -15.48 14.31
CA SER A 278 -2.55 -15.71 15.20
C SER A 278 -1.43 -16.41 14.42
N SER A 279 -0.18 -16.05 14.69
CA SER A 279 1.00 -16.70 14.11
C SER A 279 1.65 -17.58 15.18
N THR A 280 1.92 -18.85 14.84
CA THR A 280 2.39 -19.84 15.84
C THR A 280 3.83 -19.58 16.28
N THR A 281 4.70 -19.20 15.34
CA THR A 281 6.13 -18.91 15.57
C THR A 281 6.46 -17.42 15.40
N GLY A 282 5.53 -16.63 14.84
CA GLY A 282 5.74 -15.25 14.43
C GLY A 282 6.16 -15.12 12.96
N HIS A 283 6.53 -16.22 12.29
CA HIS A 283 7.08 -16.21 10.93
C HIS A 283 6.13 -15.57 9.91
N GLY A 284 4.89 -16.04 9.81
CA GLY A 284 3.91 -15.48 8.88
C GLY A 284 3.57 -14.01 9.16
N THR A 285 3.69 -13.55 10.41
CA THR A 285 3.54 -12.12 10.74
C THR A 285 4.66 -11.28 10.13
N VAL A 286 5.90 -11.76 10.19
CA VAL A 286 7.06 -11.10 9.57
C VAL A 286 6.90 -11.07 8.05
N MET A 287 6.44 -12.17 7.44
CA MET A 287 6.18 -12.23 6.00
C MET A 287 5.11 -11.22 5.57
N ALA A 288 3.97 -11.18 6.28
CA ALA A 288 2.90 -10.23 6.03
C ALA A 288 3.38 -8.78 6.17
N TYR A 289 4.20 -8.49 7.18
CA TYR A 289 4.79 -7.17 7.39
C TYR A 289 5.62 -6.71 6.19
N TYR A 290 6.57 -7.53 5.72
CA TYR A 290 7.42 -7.15 4.59
C TYR A 290 6.63 -7.09 3.27
N LEU A 291 5.68 -7.99 3.05
CA LEU A 291 4.86 -7.95 1.84
C LEU A 291 4.02 -6.66 1.79
N ARG A 292 3.34 -6.30 2.89
CA ARG A 292 2.59 -5.05 3.01
C ARG A 292 3.48 -3.82 2.86
N ARG A 293 4.70 -3.86 3.39
CA ARG A 293 5.66 -2.76 3.26
C ARG A 293 5.95 -2.43 1.79
N ILE A 294 6.02 -3.45 0.94
CA ILE A 294 6.27 -3.28 -0.50
C ILE A 294 4.99 -2.98 -1.28
N CYS A 295 3.84 -3.52 -0.86
CA CYS A 295 2.53 -3.25 -1.44
C CYS A 295 1.50 -2.87 -0.36
N PRO A 296 1.37 -1.58 0.01
CA PRO A 296 0.51 -1.16 1.12
C PRO A 296 -0.99 -1.45 0.92
N SER A 297 -1.44 -1.47 -0.34
CA SER A 297 -2.84 -1.73 -0.70
C SER A 297 -3.21 -3.21 -0.79
N VAL A 298 -2.30 -4.12 -0.49
CA VAL A 298 -2.53 -5.57 -0.61
C VAL A 298 -3.67 -6.06 0.30
N LYS A 299 -4.43 -7.05 -0.17
CA LYS A 299 -5.34 -7.83 0.68
C LYS A 299 -4.81 -9.25 0.87
N PHE A 300 -4.52 -9.62 2.11
CA PHE A 300 -4.07 -10.93 2.51
C PHE A 300 -5.22 -11.93 2.62
N TYR A 301 -4.98 -13.11 2.06
CA TYR A 301 -5.78 -14.31 2.24
C TYR A 301 -4.92 -15.28 3.07
N VAL A 302 -5.09 -15.25 4.39
CA VAL A 302 -4.18 -15.95 5.31
C VAL A 302 -4.58 -17.41 5.42
N ALA A 303 -3.76 -18.30 4.87
CA ALA A 303 -3.95 -19.74 4.95
C ALA A 303 -2.97 -20.31 5.98
N LYS A 304 -3.42 -20.42 7.24
CA LYS A 304 -2.56 -20.81 8.36
C LYS A 304 -2.29 -22.32 8.37
N LEU A 305 -1.03 -22.69 8.17
CA LEU A 305 -0.50 -24.03 8.37
C LEU A 305 -0.14 -24.24 9.84
N GLU A 306 -0.26 -25.47 10.32
CA GLU A 306 0.18 -25.83 11.67
C GLU A 306 1.64 -26.30 11.61
N PRO A 307 2.57 -25.60 12.28
CA PRO A 307 3.96 -26.01 12.31
C PRO A 307 4.16 -27.32 13.07
N GLU A 308 4.88 -28.27 12.48
CA GLU A 308 5.26 -29.55 13.07
C GLU A 308 6.74 -29.52 13.50
N PRO A 309 7.07 -29.89 14.75
CA PRO A 309 8.46 -29.95 15.20
C PRO A 309 9.23 -31.01 14.41
N GLN A 310 10.41 -30.67 13.89
CA GLN A 310 11.26 -31.61 13.17
C GLN A 310 11.94 -32.56 14.17
N ARG A 311 11.74 -33.87 14.02
CA ARG A 311 12.11 -34.93 14.99
C ARG A 311 13.62 -35.19 15.18
N HIS A 312 14.51 -34.31 14.73
CA HIS A 312 15.95 -34.50 14.88
C HIS A 312 16.58 -33.30 15.59
N GLU A 313 16.79 -33.44 16.90
CA GLU A 313 17.71 -32.63 17.67
C GLU A 313 19.15 -33.00 17.28
N ILE A 314 19.87 -32.05 16.68
CA ILE A 314 21.33 -32.04 16.73
C ILE A 314 21.74 -30.61 17.13
N ASP A 315 22.33 -30.51 18.32
CA ASP A 315 23.08 -29.38 18.88
C ASP A 315 22.58 -27.96 18.63
N GLY A 316 21.76 -27.44 19.55
CA GLY A 316 21.68 -26.01 19.88
C GLY A 316 21.15 -25.04 18.81
N GLU A 317 20.91 -25.47 17.57
CA GLU A 317 20.15 -24.71 16.59
C GLU A 317 18.65 -24.80 16.92
N ARG A 318 17.91 -23.68 16.77
CA ARG A 318 16.45 -23.63 16.97
C ARG A 318 15.78 -24.79 16.22
N GLU A 319 14.82 -25.46 16.85
CA GLU A 319 13.96 -26.46 16.20
C GLU A 319 13.51 -25.93 14.85
N LYS A 320 14.00 -26.54 13.77
CA LYS A 320 13.49 -26.28 12.43
C LYS A 320 12.06 -26.80 12.41
N VAL A 321 11.13 -25.97 11.99
CA VAL A 321 9.72 -26.32 11.97
C VAL A 321 9.32 -26.61 10.53
N THR A 322 8.58 -27.69 10.31
CA THR A 322 8.09 -28.11 8.98
C THR A 322 6.56 -27.99 8.93
N PHE A 323 5.97 -28.15 7.75
CA PHE A 323 4.53 -28.26 7.57
C PHE A 323 4.17 -29.59 6.92
N SER A 324 2.92 -30.04 7.09
CA SER A 324 2.41 -31.19 6.36
C SER A 324 2.08 -30.82 4.91
N ILE A 325 2.32 -31.74 3.98
CA ILE A 325 2.05 -31.54 2.55
C ILE A 325 0.55 -31.42 2.29
N GLU A 326 -0.27 -32.19 3.00
CA GLU A 326 -1.72 -32.18 2.86
C GLU A 326 -2.31 -30.83 3.24
N SER A 327 -1.90 -30.26 4.39
CA SER A 327 -2.38 -28.94 4.80
C SER A 327 -1.92 -27.85 3.83
N ALA A 328 -0.68 -27.93 3.32
CA ALA A 328 -0.19 -27.03 2.30
C ALA A 328 -0.99 -27.13 0.99
N ALA A 329 -1.32 -28.35 0.54
CA ALA A 329 -2.12 -28.55 -0.64
C ALA A 329 -3.55 -27.99 -0.48
N GLN A 330 -4.22 -28.29 0.64
CA GLN A 330 -5.55 -27.75 0.94
C GLN A 330 -5.55 -26.22 1.08
N ALA A 331 -4.49 -25.65 1.67
CA ALA A 331 -4.29 -24.20 1.76
C ALA A 331 -4.16 -23.54 0.39
N ILE A 332 -3.40 -24.16 -0.52
CA ILE A 332 -3.29 -23.71 -1.90
C ILE A 332 -4.63 -23.81 -2.62
N GLU A 333 -5.36 -24.91 -2.50
CA GLU A 333 -6.68 -25.05 -3.11
C GLU A 333 -7.65 -23.97 -2.62
N TRP A 334 -7.68 -23.70 -1.32
CA TRP A 334 -8.48 -22.61 -0.76
C TRP A 334 -8.06 -21.25 -1.33
N ALA A 335 -6.76 -21.00 -1.52
CA ALA A 335 -6.29 -19.77 -2.16
C ALA A 335 -6.78 -19.67 -3.62
N VAL A 336 -6.78 -20.78 -4.37
CA VAL A 336 -7.33 -20.83 -5.74
C VAL A 336 -8.83 -20.51 -5.74
N GLU A 337 -9.60 -21.11 -4.83
CA GLU A 337 -11.05 -20.86 -4.68
C GLU A 337 -11.36 -19.39 -4.36
N ASN A 338 -10.46 -18.71 -3.65
CA ASN A 338 -10.59 -17.29 -3.34
C ASN A 338 -10.13 -16.35 -4.46
N GLU A 339 -9.72 -16.92 -5.60
CA GLU A 339 -9.29 -16.20 -6.80
C GLU A 339 -8.21 -15.14 -6.50
N VAL A 340 -7.22 -15.53 -5.69
CA VAL A 340 -6.07 -14.67 -5.40
C VAL A 340 -5.24 -14.40 -6.66
N ASP A 341 -4.43 -13.35 -6.65
CA ASP A 341 -3.53 -13.02 -7.76
C ASP A 341 -2.16 -13.70 -7.59
N ILE A 342 -1.71 -13.84 -6.34
CA ILE A 342 -0.39 -14.36 -5.97
C ILE A 342 -0.55 -15.32 -4.78
N ILE A 343 0.22 -16.41 -4.78
CA ILE A 343 0.42 -17.28 -3.61
C ILE A 343 1.89 -17.16 -3.18
N SER A 344 2.11 -16.74 -1.94
CA SER A 344 3.43 -16.64 -1.31
C SER A 344 3.64 -17.81 -0.35
N MET A 345 4.63 -18.66 -0.64
CA MET A 345 5.02 -19.82 0.16
C MET A 345 6.45 -19.61 0.68
N SER A 346 6.57 -18.90 1.80
CA SER A 346 7.86 -18.53 2.40
C SER A 346 8.46 -19.64 3.27
N TRP A 347 8.26 -20.90 2.87
CA TRP A 347 8.68 -22.10 3.60
C TRP A 347 9.15 -23.17 2.62
N ALA A 348 9.82 -24.19 3.16
CA ALA A 348 10.31 -25.33 2.41
C ALA A 348 10.14 -26.63 3.21
N ILE A 349 9.60 -27.68 2.58
CA ILE A 349 9.43 -29.00 3.22
C ILE A 349 10.44 -29.96 2.60
N ASN A 350 11.29 -30.60 3.43
CA ASN A 350 12.27 -31.56 2.94
C ASN A 350 11.58 -32.76 2.28
N LYS A 351 12.12 -33.21 1.14
CA LYS A 351 11.62 -34.41 0.43
C LYS A 351 11.52 -35.63 1.35
N GLU A 352 12.49 -35.80 2.24
CA GLU A 352 12.58 -36.90 3.20
C GLU A 352 11.42 -36.91 4.21
N ASN A 353 10.77 -35.78 4.45
CA ASN A 353 9.59 -35.68 5.31
C ASN A 353 8.30 -36.15 4.61
N VAL A 354 8.36 -36.46 3.30
CA VAL A 354 7.22 -36.88 2.51
C VAL A 354 7.34 -38.37 2.21
N THR A 355 6.40 -39.13 2.74
CA THR A 355 6.50 -40.60 2.78
C THR A 355 5.60 -41.28 1.75
N LYS A 356 4.65 -40.55 1.12
CA LYS A 356 3.63 -41.12 0.23
C LYS A 356 3.55 -40.37 -1.10
N SER A 357 3.52 -41.10 -2.22
CA SER A 357 3.31 -40.50 -3.55
C SER A 357 1.97 -39.76 -3.68
N ALA A 358 0.96 -40.16 -2.90
CA ALA A 358 -0.34 -39.51 -2.85
C ALA A 358 -0.27 -38.06 -2.32
N GLN A 359 0.58 -37.80 -1.32
CA GLN A 359 0.80 -36.44 -0.78
C GLN A 359 1.39 -35.53 -1.85
N GLU A 360 2.42 -36.02 -2.53
CA GLU A 360 3.07 -35.32 -3.64
C GLU A 360 2.07 -35.03 -4.77
N THR A 361 1.25 -36.02 -5.13
CA THR A 361 0.22 -35.88 -6.17
C THR A 361 -0.83 -34.82 -5.81
N MET A 362 -1.23 -34.76 -4.54
CA MET A 362 -2.19 -33.78 -4.03
C MET A 362 -1.62 -32.36 -4.15
N LEU A 363 -0.39 -32.13 -3.68
CA LEU A 363 0.26 -30.83 -3.78
C LEU A 363 0.48 -30.42 -5.24
N ARG A 364 0.93 -31.35 -6.08
CA ARG A 364 1.10 -31.14 -7.53
C ARG A 364 -0.22 -30.71 -8.19
N THR A 365 -1.33 -31.35 -7.81
CA THR A 365 -2.67 -31.02 -8.31
C THR A 365 -3.09 -29.61 -7.89
N ALA A 366 -2.90 -29.25 -6.62
CA ALA A 366 -3.22 -27.91 -6.12
C ALA A 366 -2.42 -26.81 -6.85
N LEU A 367 -1.12 -27.04 -7.07
CA LEU A 367 -0.25 -26.12 -7.81
C LEU A 367 -0.69 -25.98 -9.28
N ARG A 368 -1.04 -27.08 -9.96
CA ARG A 368 -1.57 -27.02 -11.34
C ARG A 368 -2.87 -26.23 -11.43
N LYS A 369 -3.78 -26.41 -10.47
CA LYS A 369 -5.03 -25.61 -10.40
C LYS A 369 -4.74 -24.11 -10.27
N ALA A 370 -3.72 -23.74 -9.48
CA ALA A 370 -3.31 -22.35 -9.34
C ALA A 370 -2.73 -21.78 -10.65
N VAL A 371 -1.84 -22.52 -11.32
CA VAL A 371 -1.26 -22.12 -12.61
C VAL A 371 -2.35 -21.98 -13.69
N ALA A 372 -3.31 -22.92 -13.75
CA ALA A 372 -4.43 -22.87 -14.69
C ALA A 372 -5.37 -21.67 -14.49
N LYS A 373 -5.29 -21.01 -13.32
CA LYS A 373 -6.03 -19.78 -12.98
C LYS A 373 -5.15 -18.52 -13.11
N ASP A 374 -4.00 -18.62 -13.78
CA ASP A 374 -3.00 -17.55 -13.92
C ASP A 374 -2.57 -16.97 -12.56
N ILE A 375 -2.46 -17.80 -11.52
CA ILE A 375 -2.02 -17.35 -10.19
C ILE A 375 -0.50 -17.46 -10.12
N LEU A 376 0.16 -16.35 -9.77
CA LEU A 376 1.62 -16.32 -9.64
C LEU A 376 2.05 -17.04 -8.37
N LEU A 377 2.99 -17.97 -8.49
CA LEU A 377 3.49 -18.77 -7.37
C LEU A 377 4.91 -18.35 -6.98
N PHE A 378 5.12 -18.04 -5.71
CA PHE A 378 6.44 -17.71 -5.15
C PHE A 378 6.80 -18.70 -4.05
N CYS A 379 8.05 -19.20 -4.08
CA CYS A 379 8.60 -20.05 -3.03
C CYS A 379 9.99 -19.58 -2.58
N ALA A 380 10.33 -19.81 -1.32
CA ALA A 380 11.65 -19.51 -0.79
C ALA A 380 12.65 -20.63 -1.12
N ASN A 381 13.92 -20.27 -1.34
CA ASN A 381 15.02 -21.24 -1.24
C ASN A 381 15.12 -21.75 0.21
N PRO A 382 15.50 -23.03 0.44
CA PRO A 382 15.50 -23.63 1.78
C PRO A 382 16.69 -23.22 2.68
N ASP A 383 17.63 -22.39 2.20
CA ASP A 383 18.77 -21.89 2.98
C ASP A 383 19.62 -23.01 3.63
N LYS A 384 19.81 -24.11 2.88
CA LYS A 384 20.40 -25.35 3.39
C LYS A 384 21.90 -25.28 3.70
N GLY A 385 22.58 -24.20 3.29
CA GLY A 385 24.02 -24.05 3.46
C GLY A 385 24.76 -24.00 2.12
N ALA A 386 25.99 -23.51 2.15
CA ALA A 386 26.84 -23.38 0.97
C ALA A 386 27.25 -24.73 0.34
N ASP A 387 27.18 -25.82 1.12
CA ASP A 387 27.64 -27.15 0.70
C ASP A 387 26.54 -28.02 0.08
N ILE A 388 25.31 -27.50 -0.03
CA ILE A 388 24.17 -28.22 -0.61
C ILE A 388 23.83 -27.58 -1.95
N ASP A 389 24.23 -28.26 -3.02
CA ASP A 389 24.22 -27.75 -4.40
C ASP A 389 22.83 -27.72 -5.06
N GLY A 390 21.77 -28.22 -4.41
CA GLY A 390 20.45 -28.30 -5.02
C GLY A 390 19.28 -28.16 -4.05
N ASN A 391 18.18 -27.63 -4.56
CA ASN A 391 16.93 -27.49 -3.82
C ASN A 391 16.08 -28.77 -3.90
N ASN A 392 16.25 -29.66 -2.92
CA ASN A 392 15.45 -30.88 -2.77
C ASN A 392 14.27 -30.69 -1.80
N THR A 393 13.51 -29.60 -1.94
CA THR A 393 12.37 -29.29 -1.06
C THR A 393 11.09 -29.00 -1.85
N TYR A 394 9.95 -29.24 -1.22
CA TYR A 394 8.65 -28.81 -1.70
C TYR A 394 8.38 -27.35 -1.30
N PRO A 395 7.64 -26.58 -2.13
CA PRO A 395 7.00 -27.03 -3.36
C PRO A 395 7.94 -27.09 -4.58
N TRP A 396 9.17 -26.56 -4.49
CA TRP A 396 10.10 -26.42 -5.62
C TRP A 396 10.33 -27.70 -6.44
N LEU A 397 10.44 -28.86 -5.80
CA LEU A 397 10.60 -30.16 -6.47
C LEU A 397 9.49 -30.51 -7.46
N LEU A 398 8.33 -29.85 -7.38
CA LEU A 398 7.20 -30.03 -8.28
C LEU A 398 7.26 -29.10 -9.48
N GLN A 399 8.32 -28.32 -9.64
CA GLN A 399 8.58 -27.60 -10.88
C GLN A 399 8.67 -28.62 -12.03
N GLU A 400 7.85 -28.40 -13.07
CA GLU A 400 7.77 -29.29 -14.24
C GLU A 400 7.97 -28.47 -15.52
N PRO A 401 9.14 -27.88 -15.76
CA PRO A 401 9.32 -26.89 -16.82
C PRO A 401 9.15 -27.47 -18.23
N ASP A 402 9.40 -28.78 -18.41
CA ASP A 402 9.44 -29.46 -19.70
C ASP A 402 8.11 -30.16 -20.07
N THR A 403 7.04 -29.94 -19.31
CA THR A 403 5.72 -30.52 -19.61
C THR A 403 4.86 -29.57 -20.43
N LYS A 404 3.78 -30.08 -21.05
CA LYS A 404 2.82 -29.26 -21.78
C LYS A 404 2.08 -28.26 -20.89
N GLU A 405 2.00 -28.55 -19.59
CA GLU A 405 1.33 -27.75 -18.57
C GLU A 405 2.31 -27.51 -17.40
N PRO A 406 3.31 -26.64 -17.60
CA PRO A 406 4.41 -26.52 -16.66
C PRO A 406 3.95 -25.86 -15.35
N ILE A 407 4.29 -26.48 -14.22
CA ILE A 407 4.18 -25.81 -12.93
C ILE A 407 5.35 -24.84 -12.82
N PHE A 408 5.07 -23.54 -12.92
CA PHE A 408 6.08 -22.51 -12.81
C PHE A 408 5.98 -21.76 -11.47
N MET A 409 7.06 -21.80 -10.70
CA MET A 409 7.21 -21.07 -9.44
C MET A 409 8.47 -20.20 -9.45
N PHE A 410 8.35 -18.98 -8.93
CA PHE A 410 9.48 -18.11 -8.67
C PHE A 410 10.16 -18.54 -7.37
N CYS A 411 11.23 -19.32 -7.47
CA CYS A 411 12.11 -19.59 -6.32
C CYS A 411 13.02 -18.38 -6.06
N ILE A 412 12.96 -17.86 -4.83
CA ILE A 412 13.64 -16.63 -4.43
C ILE A 412 14.70 -16.94 -3.38
N GLY A 413 15.92 -16.43 -3.59
CA GLY A 413 17.02 -16.53 -2.65
C GLY A 413 17.30 -15.23 -1.91
N ALA A 414 17.87 -15.33 -0.70
CA ALA A 414 18.34 -14.20 0.07
C ALA A 414 19.68 -13.65 -0.43
N ALA A 415 19.80 -12.33 -0.37
CA ALA A 415 21.05 -11.60 -0.55
C ALA A 415 21.26 -10.55 0.55
N THR A 416 22.53 -10.22 0.77
CA THR A 416 22.97 -9.17 1.70
C THR A 416 22.74 -7.78 1.11
N GLN A 417 22.94 -6.74 1.93
CA GLN A 417 22.85 -5.34 1.49
C GLN A 417 23.85 -5.01 0.38
N GLU A 418 24.99 -5.70 0.35
CA GLU A 418 26.03 -5.61 -0.69
C GLU A 418 25.63 -6.33 -1.99
N LYS A 419 24.38 -6.84 -2.07
CA LYS A 419 23.82 -7.53 -3.25
C LYS A 419 24.50 -8.87 -3.52
N VAL A 420 25.10 -9.46 -2.48
CA VAL A 420 25.79 -10.75 -2.55
C VAL A 420 24.83 -11.84 -2.10
N ARG A 421 24.80 -12.97 -2.84
CA ARG A 421 24.06 -14.18 -2.44
C ARG A 421 24.40 -14.54 -0.99
N TRP A 422 23.38 -14.86 -0.19
CA TRP A 422 23.60 -15.26 1.19
C TRP A 422 24.41 -16.56 1.29
N SER A 423 25.33 -16.64 2.24
CA SER A 423 26.22 -17.81 2.42
C SER A 423 25.50 -19.10 2.81
N LYS A 424 24.19 -19.04 3.11
CA LYS A 424 23.34 -20.22 3.30
C LYS A 424 22.78 -20.81 2.00
N ILE A 425 23.19 -20.29 0.84
CA ILE A 425 22.79 -20.79 -0.48
C ILE A 425 24.05 -21.13 -1.27
N SER A 426 24.19 -22.39 -1.70
CA SER A 426 25.35 -22.83 -2.50
C SER A 426 25.54 -21.95 -3.74
N PRO A 427 26.78 -21.58 -4.10
CA PRO A 427 27.09 -20.97 -5.39
C PRO A 427 26.61 -21.79 -6.59
N LYS A 428 26.51 -23.11 -6.45
CA LYS A 428 26.08 -24.05 -7.50
C LYS A 428 24.58 -24.29 -7.52
N ASP A 429 23.85 -23.86 -6.48
CA ASP A 429 22.38 -23.90 -6.48
C ASP A 429 21.84 -22.89 -7.51
N ASP A 430 21.27 -23.42 -8.59
CA ASP A 430 20.70 -22.68 -9.70
C ASP A 430 19.18 -22.49 -9.59
N SER A 431 18.54 -23.06 -8.56
CA SER A 431 17.09 -23.01 -8.34
C SER A 431 16.55 -21.60 -8.17
N CYS A 432 17.32 -20.72 -7.55
CA CYS A 432 16.93 -19.33 -7.34
C CYS A 432 16.82 -18.61 -8.69
N HIS A 433 15.61 -18.13 -9.01
CA HIS A 433 15.38 -17.29 -10.18
C HIS A 433 15.89 -15.87 -9.94
N TYR A 434 15.66 -15.35 -8.72
CA TYR A 434 16.04 -14.00 -8.33
C TYR A 434 16.57 -13.96 -6.90
N PHE A 435 17.41 -12.95 -6.61
CA PHE A 435 17.86 -12.61 -5.27
C PHE A 435 17.35 -11.22 -4.87
N LEU A 436 16.82 -11.14 -3.67
CA LEU A 436 16.33 -9.91 -3.04
C LEU A 436 16.95 -9.77 -1.65
N PRO A 437 16.82 -8.60 -0.98
CA PRO A 437 17.20 -8.47 0.42
C PRO A 437 16.62 -9.59 1.28
N GLY A 438 17.45 -10.23 2.08
CA GLY A 438 17.00 -11.30 2.99
C GLY A 438 17.93 -11.54 4.16
N VAL A 439 18.92 -10.70 4.39
CA VAL A 439 19.90 -10.85 5.47
C VAL A 439 19.88 -9.60 6.34
N ASP A 440 19.78 -9.79 7.64
CA ASP A 440 19.75 -8.73 8.65
C ASP A 440 18.65 -7.69 8.41
N LEU A 441 17.45 -8.13 8.01
CA LEU A 441 16.31 -7.23 7.89
C LEU A 441 15.70 -6.97 9.28
N GLY A 442 15.50 -5.69 9.61
CA GLY A 442 14.97 -5.27 10.90
C GLY A 442 13.44 -5.23 10.90
N ILE A 443 12.82 -5.80 11.93
CA ILE A 443 11.41 -5.60 12.28
C ILE A 443 11.30 -4.95 13.67
N GLN A 444 10.35 -4.03 13.80
CA GLN A 444 10.15 -3.25 15.02
C GLN A 444 9.48 -4.09 16.11
N VAL A 445 10.08 -4.14 17.30
CA VAL A 445 9.39 -4.75 18.44
C VAL A 445 8.34 -3.77 18.99
N GLU A 446 7.10 -4.23 19.12
CA GLU A 446 6.05 -3.50 19.84
C GLU A 446 6.43 -3.46 21.33
N SER A 447 6.79 -2.28 21.84
CA SER A 447 6.94 -2.13 23.29
C SER A 447 5.55 -1.89 23.89
N THR A 448 5.21 -2.67 24.92
CA THR A 448 4.00 -2.50 25.74
C THR A 448 3.94 -1.14 26.47
N SER A 449 5.01 -0.34 26.42
CA SER A 449 5.11 0.96 27.08
C SER A 449 5.13 2.18 26.13
N ARG A 450 4.84 2.02 24.83
CA ARG A 450 4.76 3.17 23.92
C ARG A 450 3.53 4.01 24.23
N LYS A 451 3.75 5.15 24.89
CA LYS A 451 2.77 6.23 25.03
C LYS A 451 2.61 7.05 23.74
N ASN A 452 3.58 6.98 22.83
CA ASN A 452 3.58 7.70 21.56
C ASN A 452 4.06 6.78 20.42
N THR A 453 3.33 6.72 19.31
CA THR A 453 3.64 5.83 18.16
C THR A 453 4.71 6.39 17.23
N ASP A 454 5.02 7.68 17.37
CA ASP A 454 5.96 8.40 16.51
C ASP A 454 7.41 8.36 17.03
N ASP A 455 7.64 7.87 18.26
CA ASP A 455 8.98 7.61 18.76
C ASP A 455 9.62 6.45 17.98
N PRO A 456 10.89 6.58 17.56
CA PRO A 456 11.58 5.49 16.91
C PRO A 456 11.58 4.26 17.83
N PRO A 457 11.43 3.06 17.27
CA PRO A 457 11.47 1.84 18.06
C PRO A 457 12.73 1.74 18.91
N LYS A 458 12.53 1.53 20.22
CA LYS A 458 13.63 1.26 21.14
C LYS A 458 14.42 -0.01 20.80
N TRP A 459 13.80 -0.99 20.14
CA TRP A 459 14.44 -2.26 19.76
C TRP A 459 13.96 -2.76 18.41
N TRP A 460 14.91 -3.29 17.64
CA TRP A 460 14.68 -4.02 16.39
C TRP A 460 15.08 -5.48 16.59
N HIS A 461 14.33 -6.40 16.02
CA HIS A 461 14.77 -7.77 15.82
C HIS A 461 15.24 -7.94 14.38
N LYS A 462 16.43 -8.51 14.21
CA LYS A 462 16.97 -8.83 12.89
C LYS A 462 16.56 -10.24 12.51
N TYR A 463 16.09 -10.38 11.28
CA TYR A 463 15.76 -11.66 10.66
C TYR A 463 16.61 -11.84 9.40
N SER A 464 16.98 -13.08 9.14
CA SER A 464 17.67 -13.50 7.92
C SER A 464 17.02 -14.76 7.39
N GLY A 465 16.83 -14.85 6.08
CA GLY A 465 16.20 -15.98 5.41
C GLY A 465 15.69 -15.64 4.02
N SER A 466 15.72 -16.61 3.12
CA SER A 466 15.08 -16.54 1.81
C SER A 466 13.55 -16.41 1.91
N SER A 467 12.96 -16.76 3.07
CA SER A 467 11.56 -16.48 3.38
C SER A 467 11.23 -14.98 3.30
N LEU A 468 12.11 -14.12 3.83
CA LEU A 468 11.98 -12.66 3.75
C LEU A 468 12.04 -12.19 2.31
N SER A 469 13.01 -12.69 1.55
CA SER A 469 13.19 -12.35 0.13
C SER A 469 12.00 -12.79 -0.72
N CYS A 470 11.43 -13.97 -0.43
CA CYS A 470 10.20 -14.46 -1.05
C CYS A 470 9.02 -13.52 -0.77
N ALA A 471 8.82 -13.08 0.47
CA ALA A 471 7.78 -12.12 0.82
C ALA A 471 7.98 -10.76 0.12
N LEU A 472 9.22 -10.28 0.01
CA LEU A 472 9.53 -9.06 -0.74
C LEU A 472 9.28 -9.20 -2.24
N ALA A 473 9.58 -10.37 -2.83
CA ALA A 473 9.36 -10.63 -4.25
C ALA A 473 7.86 -10.73 -4.58
N ALA A 474 7.09 -11.43 -3.73
CA ALA A 474 5.63 -11.47 -3.83
C ALA A 474 5.02 -10.07 -3.64
N GLY A 475 5.56 -9.28 -2.70
CA GLY A 475 5.18 -7.88 -2.50
C GLY A 475 5.49 -7.01 -3.72
N LEU A 476 6.66 -7.18 -4.33
CA LEU A 476 7.05 -6.46 -5.56
C LEU A 476 6.13 -6.82 -6.74
N ALA A 477 5.83 -8.10 -6.93
CA ALA A 477 4.86 -8.55 -7.93
C ALA A 477 3.46 -7.93 -7.67
N ALA A 478 3.02 -7.90 -6.41
CA ALA A 478 1.76 -7.24 -6.04
C ALA A 478 1.79 -5.74 -6.34
N THR A 479 2.92 -5.06 -6.13
CA THR A 479 3.10 -3.64 -6.46
C THR A 479 3.06 -3.40 -7.96
N ILE A 480 3.66 -4.28 -8.77
CA ILE A 480 3.59 -4.22 -10.24
C ILE A 480 2.13 -4.33 -10.71
N LEU A 481 1.39 -5.32 -10.22
CA LEU A 481 -0.03 -5.50 -10.55
C LEU A 481 -0.87 -4.30 -10.06
N HIS A 482 -0.59 -3.78 -8.86
CA HIS A 482 -1.29 -2.62 -8.34
C HIS A 482 -1.05 -1.37 -9.20
N CYS A 483 0.22 -1.12 -9.57
CA CYS A 483 0.60 -0.02 -10.46
C CYS A 483 -0.10 -0.11 -11.81
N ALA A 484 -0.20 -1.32 -12.38
CA ALA A 484 -0.95 -1.58 -13.60
C ALA A 484 -2.41 -1.11 -13.47
N LEU A 485 -3.11 -1.51 -12.40
CA LEU A 485 -4.51 -1.15 -12.18
C LEU A 485 -4.71 0.36 -11.98
N ILE A 486 -3.90 1.01 -11.14
CA ILE A 486 -4.08 2.44 -10.84
C ILE A 486 -3.64 3.37 -11.97
N SER A 487 -2.90 2.86 -12.97
CA SER A 487 -2.54 3.65 -14.15
C SER A 487 -3.73 4.01 -15.03
N GLY A 488 -4.81 3.23 -14.95
CA GLY A 488 -5.93 3.34 -15.87
C GLY A 488 -5.67 2.74 -17.25
N GLU A 489 -4.49 2.17 -17.53
CA GLU A 489 -4.20 1.48 -18.79
C GLU A 489 -4.53 -0.01 -18.79
N VAL A 490 -4.74 -0.58 -17.60
CA VAL A 490 -5.02 -1.99 -17.38
C VAL A 490 -6.31 -2.10 -16.55
N ALA A 491 -7.19 -2.99 -16.97
CA ALA A 491 -8.38 -3.40 -16.23
C ALA A 491 -8.28 -4.88 -15.87
N ILE A 492 -8.90 -5.27 -14.76
CA ILE A 492 -8.95 -6.68 -14.35
C ILE A 492 -9.57 -7.51 -15.48
N ASN A 493 -8.94 -8.64 -15.77
CA ASN A 493 -9.27 -9.61 -16.82
C ASN A 493 -9.06 -9.14 -18.27
N ASP A 494 -8.50 -7.95 -18.50
CA ASP A 494 -8.05 -7.58 -19.84
C ASP A 494 -6.78 -8.35 -20.26
N ALA A 495 -6.36 -8.20 -21.52
CA ALA A 495 -5.20 -8.90 -22.06
C ALA A 495 -3.88 -8.54 -21.34
N LYS A 496 -3.70 -7.28 -20.94
CA LYS A 496 -2.49 -6.82 -20.24
C LYS A 496 -2.43 -7.38 -18.82
N TRP A 497 -3.57 -7.41 -18.13
CA TRP A 497 -3.73 -7.98 -16.80
C TRP A 497 -3.44 -9.48 -16.79
N LYS A 498 -4.07 -10.22 -17.71
CA LYS A 498 -3.83 -11.66 -17.86
C LYS A 498 -2.38 -11.95 -18.18
N TRP A 499 -1.78 -11.19 -19.11
CA TRP A 499 -0.38 -11.36 -19.48
C TRP A 499 0.57 -11.12 -18.30
N LEU A 500 0.41 -10.02 -17.55
CA LEU A 500 1.23 -9.72 -16.36
C LEU A 500 1.14 -10.82 -15.28
N ARG A 501 0.02 -11.51 -15.20
CA ARG A 501 -0.21 -12.62 -14.27
C ARG A 501 0.33 -13.97 -14.76
N THR A 502 0.81 -14.06 -16.00
CA THR A 502 1.55 -15.24 -16.45
C THR A 502 2.98 -15.25 -15.92
N ALA A 503 3.56 -16.45 -15.81
CA ALA A 503 4.97 -16.63 -15.50
C ALA A 503 5.88 -15.79 -16.40
N GLN A 504 5.60 -15.78 -17.71
CA GLN A 504 6.40 -15.05 -18.68
C GLN A 504 6.27 -13.52 -18.51
N GLY A 505 5.05 -13.02 -18.34
CA GLY A 505 4.82 -11.58 -18.19
C GLY A 505 5.48 -11.02 -16.93
N MET A 506 5.33 -11.71 -15.80
CA MET A 506 5.98 -11.27 -14.56
C MET A 506 7.51 -11.42 -14.61
N ARG A 507 8.04 -12.49 -15.24
CA ARG A 507 9.49 -12.60 -15.52
C ARG A 507 10.01 -11.43 -16.34
N ASN A 508 9.31 -11.04 -17.39
CA ASN A 508 9.70 -9.89 -18.21
C ASN A 508 9.70 -8.60 -17.40
N ALA A 509 8.71 -8.38 -16.54
CA ALA A 509 8.67 -7.23 -15.65
C ALA A 509 9.88 -7.21 -14.68
N PHE A 510 10.25 -8.36 -14.11
CA PHE A 510 11.44 -8.49 -13.27
C PHE A 510 12.74 -8.32 -14.05
N THR A 511 12.84 -8.87 -15.26
CA THR A 511 13.97 -8.66 -16.17
C THR A 511 14.11 -7.19 -16.54
N ARG A 512 13.01 -6.47 -16.76
CA ARG A 512 13.04 -5.03 -17.03
C ARG A 512 13.66 -4.25 -15.88
N ILE A 513 13.34 -4.61 -14.63
CA ILE A 513 13.96 -4.04 -13.42
C ILE A 513 15.46 -4.34 -13.39
N GLN A 514 15.87 -5.54 -13.80
CA GLN A 514 17.27 -5.96 -13.86
C GLN A 514 18.08 -5.20 -14.94
N LEU A 515 17.53 -5.06 -16.15
CA LEU A 515 18.20 -4.41 -17.29
C LEU A 515 18.47 -2.93 -17.06
N GLU A 516 17.56 -2.23 -16.36
CA GLU A 516 17.71 -0.80 -16.07
C GLU A 516 18.88 -0.50 -15.11
N GLY A 517 19.53 -1.52 -14.55
CA GLY A 517 20.76 -1.40 -13.76
C GLY A 517 22.08 -1.60 -14.51
N THR A 518 22.04 -1.87 -15.82
CA THR A 518 23.25 -2.22 -16.60
C THR A 518 23.87 -1.06 -17.39
N THR A 519 23.32 0.16 -17.33
CA THR A 519 23.82 1.28 -18.13
C THR A 519 25.20 1.81 -17.73
N ASN A 520 25.83 1.32 -16.65
CA ASN A 520 27.14 1.78 -16.17
C ASN A 520 28.10 0.68 -15.66
N SER A 521 27.87 -0.61 -15.96
CA SER A 521 28.81 -1.66 -15.54
C SER A 521 29.36 -2.43 -16.73
N LEU A 522 30.66 -2.27 -16.99
CA LEU A 522 31.48 -3.04 -17.92
C LEU A 522 31.67 -4.52 -17.48
N ALA A 523 30.73 -5.10 -16.74
CA ALA A 523 30.80 -6.49 -16.34
C ALA A 523 30.41 -7.39 -17.52
N PRO A 524 31.20 -8.44 -17.84
CA PRO A 524 30.92 -9.34 -18.96
C PRO A 524 29.55 -10.01 -18.79
N ALA A 525 28.82 -10.14 -19.91
CA ALA A 525 27.44 -10.61 -20.02
C ALA A 525 27.16 -12.03 -19.48
N ASN A 526 28.17 -12.74 -18.98
CA ASN A 526 28.08 -14.14 -18.56
C ASN A 526 27.89 -14.32 -17.04
N ASN A 527 27.77 -13.25 -16.26
CA ASN A 527 27.40 -13.32 -14.85
C ASN A 527 26.38 -12.23 -14.50
N THR A 528 25.19 -12.32 -15.07
CA THR A 528 24.08 -11.48 -14.65
C THR A 528 23.72 -11.86 -13.22
N SER A 529 24.18 -11.08 -12.24
CA SER A 529 23.71 -11.20 -10.86
C SER A 529 22.18 -11.25 -10.91
N LYS A 530 21.58 -12.37 -10.52
CA LYS A 530 20.13 -12.59 -10.43
C LYS A 530 19.45 -11.64 -9.40
N TRP A 531 20.18 -10.65 -8.89
CA TRP A 531 19.72 -9.56 -8.05
C TRP A 531 18.73 -8.64 -8.77
N LEU A 532 17.70 -8.17 -8.07
CA LEU A 532 16.71 -7.19 -8.58
C LEU A 532 16.98 -5.76 -8.08
N PRO A 533 17.60 -4.87 -8.90
CA PRO A 533 17.91 -3.49 -8.51
C PRO A 533 16.73 -2.54 -8.73
N VAL A 534 15.82 -2.46 -7.75
CA VAL A 534 14.60 -1.64 -7.82
C VAL A 534 14.83 -0.14 -7.98
N ARG A 535 15.99 0.39 -7.55
CA ARG A 535 16.26 1.83 -7.52
C ARG A 535 16.27 2.52 -8.89
N ASN A 536 16.61 1.80 -9.95
CA ASN A 536 16.69 2.41 -11.28
C ASN A 536 15.29 2.69 -11.85
N LEU A 537 14.34 1.78 -11.65
CA LEU A 537 12.98 1.95 -12.12
C LEU A 537 12.15 2.78 -11.13
N PHE A 538 11.99 2.25 -9.92
CA PHE A 538 11.08 2.85 -8.93
C PHE A 538 11.67 4.13 -8.33
N GLY A 539 12.99 4.17 -8.11
CA GLY A 539 13.67 5.36 -7.60
C GLY A 539 13.76 6.50 -8.61
N SER A 540 13.88 6.21 -9.92
CA SER A 540 13.84 7.26 -10.94
C SER A 540 12.44 7.86 -11.07
N VAL A 541 11.40 7.01 -11.06
CA VAL A 541 10.00 7.44 -11.00
C VAL A 541 9.74 8.29 -9.75
N ALA A 542 10.26 7.86 -8.60
CA ALA A 542 10.11 8.61 -7.36
C ALA A 542 10.73 10.01 -7.46
N LYS A 543 11.97 10.11 -7.94
CA LYS A 543 12.66 11.40 -8.14
C LYS A 543 11.94 12.30 -9.14
N LYS A 544 11.48 11.75 -10.27
CA LYS A 544 10.68 12.49 -11.25
C LYS A 544 9.42 13.04 -10.58
N PHE A 545 8.65 12.21 -9.90
CA PHE A 545 7.41 12.63 -9.23
C PHE A 545 7.62 13.76 -8.22
N VAL A 546 8.68 13.70 -7.40
CA VAL A 546 9.01 14.79 -6.46
C VAL A 546 9.27 16.10 -7.18
N LYS A 547 10.03 16.06 -8.29
CA LYS A 547 10.31 17.24 -9.12
C LYS A 547 9.03 17.78 -9.79
N THR A 548 8.17 16.90 -10.28
CA THR A 548 6.96 17.25 -11.05
C THR A 548 5.75 17.58 -10.15
N ARG A 549 5.80 17.40 -8.82
CA ARG A 549 4.69 17.82 -7.94
C ARG A 549 4.39 19.33 -8.03
N LEU A 550 5.30 20.12 -8.58
CA LEU A 550 5.12 21.54 -8.91
C LEU A 550 4.34 21.78 -10.22
N GLU A 551 4.14 20.76 -11.07
CA GLU A 551 3.56 20.86 -12.42
C GLU A 551 2.61 19.65 -12.70
N ALA A 552 1.33 19.90 -12.96
CA ALA A 552 0.25 18.89 -12.91
C ALA A 552 0.35 17.66 -13.87
N GLN A 553 1.18 16.63 -13.59
CA GLN A 553 1.32 15.42 -14.44
C GLN A 553 1.35 14.00 -13.76
N PRO A 554 0.65 13.71 -12.64
CA PRO A 554 0.54 12.36 -12.07
C PRO A 554 0.18 11.21 -13.03
N ALA A 555 -0.70 11.47 -14.00
CA ALA A 555 -1.20 10.45 -14.92
C ALA A 555 -0.13 9.96 -15.92
N LEU A 556 0.75 10.86 -16.36
CA LEU A 556 1.82 10.53 -17.30
C LEU A 556 2.86 9.60 -16.67
N ILE A 557 3.24 9.87 -15.41
CA ILE A 557 4.18 9.04 -14.67
C ILE A 557 3.64 7.62 -14.48
N ARG A 558 2.34 7.48 -14.17
CA ARG A 558 1.70 6.16 -14.07
C ARG A 558 1.73 5.40 -15.39
N LYS A 559 1.51 6.10 -16.50
CA LYS A 559 1.56 5.52 -17.85
C LYS A 559 2.96 5.06 -18.24
N GLU A 560 3.98 5.91 -18.06
CA GLU A 560 5.38 5.55 -18.33
C GLU A 560 5.82 4.31 -17.54
N LEU A 561 5.51 4.26 -16.25
CA LEU A 561 5.84 3.12 -15.40
C LEU A 561 5.18 1.83 -15.90
N VAL A 562 3.88 1.86 -16.20
CA VAL A 562 3.16 0.66 -16.67
C VAL A 562 3.64 0.21 -18.04
N GLN A 563 3.95 1.14 -18.94
CA GLN A 563 4.56 0.79 -20.23
C GLN A 563 5.92 0.12 -20.06
N ALA A 564 6.74 0.58 -19.12
CA ALA A 564 8.00 -0.09 -18.80
C ALA A 564 7.75 -1.50 -18.24
N LEU A 565 6.76 -1.69 -17.36
CA LEU A 565 6.43 -2.97 -16.76
C LEU A 565 5.80 -3.98 -17.75
N LEU A 566 5.17 -3.51 -18.83
CA LEU A 566 4.63 -4.33 -19.92
C LEU A 566 5.68 -4.74 -20.97
N PHE A 567 6.96 -4.65 -20.62
CA PHE A 567 8.09 -4.98 -21.50
C PHE A 567 7.98 -6.39 -22.10
N GLY A 568 8.07 -6.50 -23.41
CA GLY A 568 8.02 -7.79 -24.11
C GLY A 568 6.63 -8.45 -24.12
N MET A 569 5.57 -7.72 -23.80
CA MET A 569 4.21 -8.15 -24.10
C MET A 569 4.03 -8.27 -25.62
N PRO A 570 3.47 -9.39 -26.13
CA PRO A 570 3.15 -9.50 -27.55
C PRO A 570 2.18 -8.40 -27.98
N GLU A 571 2.42 -7.79 -29.15
CA GLU A 571 1.42 -6.91 -29.75
C GLU A 571 0.15 -7.73 -30.00
N ALA A 572 -1.01 -7.13 -29.69
CA ALA A 572 -2.27 -7.77 -30.03
C ALA A 572 -2.25 -8.06 -31.54
N PRO A 573 -2.65 -9.27 -31.99
CA PRO A 573 -2.77 -9.51 -33.41
C PRO A 573 -3.67 -8.41 -33.98
N ALA A 574 -3.21 -7.76 -35.06
CA ALA A 574 -4.02 -6.78 -35.77
C ALA A 574 -5.39 -7.43 -36.02
N PRO A 575 -6.51 -6.70 -35.82
CA PRO A 575 -7.82 -7.26 -36.12
C PRO A 575 -7.74 -7.78 -37.55
N VAL A 576 -7.88 -9.10 -37.69
CA VAL A 576 -8.02 -9.72 -39.01
C VAL A 576 -9.25 -9.05 -39.57
N LEU A 577 -9.06 -8.19 -40.57
CA LEU A 577 -10.14 -7.75 -41.42
C LEU A 577 -10.69 -9.06 -41.98
N THR A 578 -11.77 -9.55 -41.39
CA THR A 578 -12.63 -10.51 -42.06
C THR A 578 -13.02 -9.78 -43.34
N GLU A 579 -12.41 -10.16 -44.46
CA GLU A 579 -12.99 -9.87 -45.76
C GLU A 579 -14.45 -10.24 -45.62
N GLU A 580 -15.32 -9.23 -45.74
CA GLU A 580 -16.73 -9.46 -45.95
C GLU A 580 -16.79 -10.45 -47.10
N VAL A 581 -17.17 -11.69 -46.79
CA VAL A 581 -17.59 -12.63 -47.82
C VAL A 581 -18.83 -11.98 -48.40
N GLU A 582 -18.66 -11.27 -49.53
CA GLU A 582 -19.77 -10.81 -50.35
C GLU A 582 -20.69 -12.01 -50.56
N GLU A 583 -21.86 -11.97 -49.94
CA GLU A 583 -22.95 -12.88 -50.29
C GLU A 583 -23.18 -12.73 -51.79
N PRO A 584 -23.20 -13.83 -52.56
CA PRO A 584 -23.39 -13.74 -54.00
C PRO A 584 -24.77 -13.14 -54.31
N LEU A 585 -24.74 -11.98 -54.96
CA LEU A 585 -25.90 -11.29 -55.53
C LEU A 585 -26.78 -12.26 -56.34
N PRO A 586 -28.11 -12.22 -56.17
CA PRO A 586 -29.01 -13.08 -56.94
C PRO A 586 -29.01 -12.69 -58.42
N ALA A 587 -28.83 -13.70 -59.28
CA ALA A 587 -28.78 -13.55 -60.73
C ALA A 587 -30.13 -13.08 -61.34
N PRO A 588 -30.11 -12.34 -62.47
CA PRO A 588 -31.23 -11.54 -62.94
C PRO A 588 -32.28 -12.34 -63.75
N LEU A 589 -33.54 -11.94 -63.60
CA LEU A 589 -34.70 -12.44 -64.34
C LEU A 589 -34.65 -12.08 -65.84
N SER A 590 -34.91 -13.07 -66.71
CA SER A 590 -35.27 -12.84 -68.12
C SER A 590 -36.28 -13.86 -68.66
N ARG A 591 -37.55 -13.39 -68.73
CA ARG A 591 -38.62 -13.62 -69.73
C ARG A 591 -38.69 -14.95 -70.50
N ARG A 592 -39.87 -15.59 -70.45
CA ARG A 592 -40.84 -15.69 -71.57
C ARG A 592 -42.21 -16.19 -71.09
N GLY A 593 -43.28 -15.67 -71.71
CA GLY A 593 -44.70 -16.00 -71.45
C GLY A 593 -45.06 -17.47 -71.72
N THR A 594 -46.27 -17.96 -71.46
CA THR A 594 -47.58 -17.38 -71.80
C THR A 594 -48.71 -18.19 -71.13
N ARG A 595 -49.74 -17.48 -70.65
CA ARG A 595 -51.20 -17.82 -70.58
C ARG A 595 -51.77 -19.01 -69.77
N MET A 596 -52.83 -18.61 -69.04
CA MET A 596 -54.10 -19.30 -68.69
C MET A 596 -53.99 -20.38 -67.58
N HIS A 597 -54.87 -20.50 -66.58
CA HIS A 597 -56.25 -20.06 -66.35
C HIS A 597 -56.55 -20.13 -64.83
N GLN A 598 -57.47 -19.27 -64.36
CA GLN A 598 -58.46 -19.48 -63.27
C GLN A 598 -58.04 -19.92 -61.85
N ALA A 599 -58.40 -19.06 -60.89
CA ALA A 599 -58.69 -19.33 -59.47
C ALA A 599 -59.97 -20.20 -59.32
N PRO A 600 -60.48 -20.54 -58.12
CA PRO A 600 -60.05 -20.26 -56.73
C PRO A 600 -59.96 -21.57 -55.90
N ASP A 601 -59.66 -21.63 -54.60
CA ASP A 601 -60.50 -21.31 -53.44
C ASP A 601 -59.72 -21.82 -52.20
N GLU A 602 -59.60 -21.01 -51.14
CA GLU A 602 -60.26 -21.21 -49.83
C GLU A 602 -59.42 -21.96 -48.80
N GLY A 603 -59.60 -21.53 -47.54
CA GLY A 603 -59.14 -22.19 -46.32
C GLY A 603 -57.81 -21.62 -45.82
N GLU A 604 -57.78 -20.80 -44.77
CA GLU A 604 -57.83 -21.25 -43.36
C GLU A 604 -56.71 -22.28 -43.10
N SER A 605 -55.86 -22.18 -42.08
CA SER A 605 -55.83 -21.45 -40.82
C SER A 605 -54.48 -21.82 -40.18
N GLU A 606 -54.03 -21.00 -39.21
CA GLU A 606 -53.22 -21.36 -38.02
C GLU A 606 -52.02 -22.33 -38.24
N TRP A 607 -50.77 -21.98 -37.95
CA TRP A 607 -50.20 -21.58 -36.66
C TRP A 607 -48.87 -20.84 -36.87
#